data_AF-A0A2N7TJN3-F1
#
_entry.id   AF-A0A2N7TJN3-F1
#
_cell.length_a   1.000
_cell.length_b   1.000
_cell.length_c   1.000
_cell.angle_alpha   90.00
_cell.angle_beta   90.00
_cell.angle_gamma   90.00
#
_symmetry.space_group_name_H-M   'P 1'
#
loop_
_entity.id
_entity.type
_entity.pdbx_description
1 polymer ?
#
loop_
_entity_poly.entity_id
_entity_poly.type
_entity_poly.pdbx_seq_one_letter_code
_entity_poly.pdbx_strand_id
1 'polypeptide(L)' 'MDTRESKTPEEERDHVMGQRTPEDYDNPEPDEEQPEAKAPSHGLHRVLPIVIVVLGLLVAAMLIFSGGIFD' A
#
# COMPACT_ATOMS: atom_id res chain seq x y z
N MET A 1 34.88 3.65 -17.47
CA MET A 1 34.23 4.74 -16.72
C MET A 1 35.00 4.88 -15.41
N ASP A 2 35.57 6.06 -15.17
CA ASP A 2 36.35 6.37 -13.97
C ASP A 2 35.41 6.52 -12.76
N THR A 3 35.49 5.62 -11.79
CA THR A 3 34.69 5.66 -10.55
C THR A 3 35.38 6.44 -9.43
N ARG A 4 36.19 7.44 -9.81
CA ARG A 4 37.04 8.22 -8.90
C ARG A 4 36.61 9.68 -8.74
N GLU A 5 35.34 9.99 -9.00
CA GLU A 5 34.73 11.24 -8.53
C GLU A 5 34.28 11.07 -7.07
N SER A 6 35.26 10.97 -6.16
CA SER A 6 35.02 11.12 -4.73
C SER A 6 34.70 12.58 -4.47
N LYS A 7 33.41 12.92 -4.50
CA LYS A 7 32.92 14.22 -4.02
C LYS A 7 33.45 14.44 -2.61
N THR A 8 33.97 15.63 -2.36
CA THR A 8 34.51 15.95 -1.02
C THR A 8 33.40 15.83 0.02
N PRO A 9 33.70 15.53 1.31
CA PRO A 9 32.67 15.43 2.36
C PRO A 9 31.78 16.67 2.47
N GLU A 10 32.32 17.83 2.08
CA GLU A 10 31.59 19.11 2.00
C GLU A 10 30.60 19.12 0.84
N GLU A 11 30.98 18.59 -0.32
CA GLU A 11 30.12 18.49 -1.50
C GLU A 11 29.00 17.45 -1.31
N GLU A 12 29.27 16.35 -0.60
CA GLU A 12 28.21 15.41 -0.18
C GLU A 12 27.23 16.05 0.80
N ARG A 13 27.72 16.85 1.75
CA ARG A 13 26.87 17.59 2.70
C ARG A 13 25.98 18.58 1.97
N ASP A 14 26.52 19.37 1.06
CA ASP A 14 25.75 20.36 0.31
C ASP A 14 24.74 19.69 -0.62
N HIS A 15 25.10 18.54 -1.22
CA HIS A 15 24.19 17.73 -2.01
C HIS A 15 23.02 17.17 -1.18
N VAL A 16 23.30 16.67 0.02
CA VAL A 16 22.28 16.17 0.96
C VAL A 16 21.42 17.32 1.48
N MET A 17 22.01 18.47 1.80
CA MET A 17 21.28 19.64 2.31
C MET A 17 20.40 20.29 1.23
N GLY A 18 20.82 20.28 -0.04
CA GLY A 18 20.00 20.70 -1.17
C GLY A 18 18.78 19.81 -1.40
N GLN A 19 18.95 18.49 -1.23
CA GLN A 19 17.89 17.49 -1.34
C GLN A 19 16.95 17.40 -0.13
N ARG A 20 17.29 18.04 1.00
CA ARG A 20 16.41 18.08 2.19
C ARG A 20 15.17 18.93 1.98
N THR A 21 15.17 19.79 0.97
CA THR A 21 13.96 20.49 0.53
C THR A 21 13.10 19.45 -0.18
N PRO A 22 11.89 19.13 0.32
CA PRO A 22 10.95 18.31 -0.44
C PRO A 22 10.80 18.93 -1.82
N GLU A 23 10.99 18.14 -2.89
CA GLU A 23 10.93 18.67 -4.27
C GLU A 23 9.58 19.30 -4.59
N ASP A 24 8.53 18.99 -3.82
CA ASP A 24 7.22 19.56 -4.00
C ASP A 24 6.59 19.95 -2.64
N TYR A 25 6.73 21.23 -2.27
CA TYR A 25 6.05 21.80 -1.10
C TYR A 25 4.61 22.20 -1.43
N ASP A 26 4.33 22.43 -2.71
CA ASP A 26 3.04 22.90 -3.23
C ASP A 26 2.11 21.73 -3.56
N ASN A 27 2.66 20.56 -3.92
CA ASN A 27 1.92 19.31 -4.11
C ASN A 27 2.50 18.20 -3.19
N PRO A 28 2.02 18.10 -1.94
CA PRO A 28 2.51 17.10 -0.97
C PRO A 28 2.07 15.66 -1.30
N GLU A 29 1.25 15.49 -2.34
CA GLU A 29 0.74 14.20 -2.78
C GLU A 29 1.85 13.41 -3.49
N PRO A 30 1.91 12.07 -3.31
CA PRO A 30 2.86 11.25 -4.04
C PRO A 30 2.64 11.41 -5.54
N ASP A 31 3.72 11.66 -6.29
CA ASP A 31 3.65 11.80 -7.75
C ASP A 31 3.07 10.50 -8.36
N GLU A 32 2.00 10.65 -9.14
CA GLU A 32 1.28 9.56 -9.80
C GLU A 32 2.16 8.77 -10.78
N GLU A 33 3.25 9.38 -11.26
CA GLU A 33 4.21 8.72 -12.14
C GLU A 33 5.13 7.74 -11.40
N GLN A 34 5.23 7.84 -10.07
CA GLN A 34 6.10 6.98 -9.26
C GLN A 34 5.66 5.51 -9.31
N PRO A 35 6.62 4.57 -9.45
CA PRO A 35 6.30 3.15 -9.49
C PRO A 35 5.60 2.66 -8.21
N GLU A 36 5.89 3.25 -7.06
CA GLU A 36 5.23 2.97 -5.78
C GLU A 36 3.78 3.45 -5.76
N ALA A 37 3.45 4.57 -6.40
CA ALA A 37 2.07 5.08 -6.53
C ALA A 37 1.22 4.22 -7.49
N LYS A 38 1.87 3.62 -8.49
CA LYS A 38 1.27 2.68 -9.44
C LYS A 38 1.09 1.28 -8.87
N ALA A 39 1.61 1.00 -7.67
CA ALA A 39 1.50 -0.32 -7.06
C ALA A 39 0.02 -0.62 -6.74
N PRO A 40 -0.55 -1.70 -7.29
CA PRO A 40 -1.94 -2.04 -6.99
C PRO A 40 -2.07 -2.39 -5.51
N SER A 41 -3.11 -1.89 -4.86
CA SER A 41 -3.50 -2.29 -3.50
C SER A 41 -3.94 -3.76 -3.49
N HIS A 42 -2.99 -4.69 -3.56
CA HIS A 42 -3.27 -6.10 -3.76
C HIS A 42 -3.63 -6.76 -2.42
N GLY A 43 -4.74 -7.51 -2.42
CA GLY A 43 -5.08 -8.44 -1.35
C GLY A 43 -6.29 -8.01 -0.50
N LEU A 44 -6.15 -6.95 0.31
CA LEU A 44 -7.10 -6.70 1.39
C LEU A 44 -8.52 -6.34 0.90
N HIS A 45 -8.63 -5.49 -0.13
CA HIS A 45 -9.92 -5.09 -0.70
C HIS A 45 -10.69 -6.24 -1.34
N ARG A 46 -10.01 -7.29 -1.82
CA ARG A 46 -10.64 -8.48 -2.39
C ARG A 46 -11.07 -9.49 -1.32
N VAL A 47 -10.39 -9.53 -0.17
CA VAL A 47 -10.71 -10.46 0.92
C VAL A 47 -12.00 -10.07 1.62
N LEU A 48 -12.25 -8.77 1.85
CA LEU A 48 -13.44 -8.29 2.55
C LEU A 48 -14.77 -8.82 1.97
N PRO A 49 -15.06 -8.69 0.65
CA PRO A 49 -16.30 -9.23 0.09
C PRO A 49 -16.38 -10.76 0.18
N ILE A 50 -15.25 -11.47 0.05
CA ILE A 50 -15.21 -12.94 0.18
C ILE A 50 -15.64 -13.34 1.59
N VAL A 51 -15.09 -12.70 2.62
CA VAL A 51 -15.43 -12.97 4.02
C VAL A 51 -16.91 -12.73 4.29
N ILE A 52 -17.49 -11.66 3.75
CA ILE A 52 -18.93 -11.36 3.89
C ILE A 52 -19.78 -12.49 3.30
N VAL A 53 -19.45 -12.96 2.09
CA VAL A 53 -20.18 -14.06 1.43
C VAL A 53 -20.07 -15.35 2.23
N VAL A 54 -18.88 -15.69 2.71
CA VAL A 54 -18.66 -16.91 3.52
C VAL A 54 -19.46 -16.86 4.82
N LEU A 55 -19.40 -15.74 5.55
CA LEU A 55 -20.19 -15.55 6.78
C LEU A 55 -21.69 -15.65 6.51
N GLY A 56 -22.18 -15.04 5.42
CA GLY A 56 -23.59 -15.12 5.02
C GLY A 56 -24.04 -16.55 4.77
N LEU A 57 -23.23 -17.36 4.07
CA LEU A 57 -23.52 -18.77 3.81
C LEU A 57 -23.50 -19.61 5.10
N LEU A 58 -22.56 -19.36 6.01
CA LEU A 58 -22.48 -20.06 7.29
C LEU A 58 -23.70 -19.79 8.17
N VAL A 59 -24.14 -18.53 8.25
CA VAL A 59 -25.35 -18.15 9.00
C VAL A 59 -26.59 -18.78 8.35
N ALA A 60 -26.73 -18.72 7.03
CA ALA A 60 -27.85 -19.33 6.32
C ALA A 60 -27.90 -20.85 6.54
N ALA A 61 -26.75 -21.52 6.43
CA ALA A 61 -26.64 -22.95 6.71
C ALA A 61 -27.02 -23.25 8.17
N MET A 62 -26.49 -22.50 9.14
CA MET A 62 -26.84 -22.67 10.55
C MET A 62 -28.34 -22.55 10.79
N LEU A 63 -29.01 -21.55 10.19
CA LEU A 63 -30.45 -21.36 10.35
C LEU A 63 -31.27 -22.50 9.73
N ILE A 64 -30.87 -23.00 8.55
CA ILE A 64 -31.52 -24.13 7.89
C ILE A 64 -31.36 -25.40 8.73
N PHE A 65 -30.15 -25.70 9.19
CA PHE A 65 -29.87 -26.89 9.98
C PHE A 65 -30.40 -26.81 11.40
N SER A 66 -30.42 -25.63 12.04
CA SER A 66 -31.03 -25.47 13.37
C SER A 66 -32.55 -25.54 13.27
N GLY A 67 -33.16 -24.93 12.25
CA GLY A 67 -34.61 -24.96 12.03
C GLY A 67 -35.15 -26.36 11.75
N GLY A 68 -34.39 -27.21 11.05
CA GLY A 68 -34.79 -28.60 10.76
C GLY A 68 -34.52 -29.61 11.88
N ILE A 69 -33.87 -29.23 12.98
CA ILE A 69 -33.60 -30.11 14.14
C ILE A 69 -34.68 -29.95 15.23
N PHE A 70 -35.45 -28.85 15.22
CA PHE A 70 -36.50 -28.55 16.21
C PHE A 70 -37.93 -28.83 15.72
N ASP A 71 -38.12 -29.40 14.52
CA ASP A 71 -39.41 -29.89 13.98
C ASP A 71 -39.50 -31.43 14.04
#